data_AF-A0A2V9QK00-F1
#
_entry.id   AF-A0A2V9QK00-F1
#
_cell.length_a   1.000
_cell.length_b   1.000
_cell.length_c   1.000
_cell.angle_alpha   90.00
_cell.angle_beta   90.00
_cell.angle_gamma   90.00
#
_symmetry.space_group_name_H-M   'P 1'
#
loop_
_entity.id
_entity.type
_entity.pdbx_description
1 polymer ?
#
loop_
_entity_poly.entity_id
_entity_poly.type
_entity_poly.pdbx_seq_one_letter_code
_entity_poly.pdbx_strand_id
1 'polypeptide(L)'
;MTVALVRYDAARKAIAAAHRVDEVKQIRDKAEAVRVYAKQAGDFELQNKAAEIRLFAERRAGQLLTDMAKNPGTRGEGRPRNDGTSKTRRSSATTTYPPKLDDIGVTKDQSSKWQRLAKMIDDPTFERALVRAKEKNGELTTAALLREIKEITNPAGIVVESDINVIAAELVRDIESASRRGKLEAVARLRNRLNPTIRKNLISALKNAERDVASFAAQLSKDFHEFPSNGKCHQRIVRESMAKEPDPQIKEKKALAADFKHAVVREINYAEAKNVILPNEHLGSMGTTETAYGLFVGDHLAGAVCFGRTAGTKVAASICGTKHADKVVTLCRGACVHWAHPHSASFLINAACRQMSAKGFHIFVAYSEPSAGEIGTVYQASNWVYCGTTNSIERFRTPDGKVYDARQVHCRTRDRAGGTMSYKRTRAEQKQLLVEAGCEFFKDNGCKHRYIGIYGDRRTKRILRRALRWEVLPYPKRQQVSDVTVGAPQPAEFDLPILSSRHHENAHPGA
;
A
#
# COMPACT_ATOMS: atom_id res chain seq x y z
N MET A 1 0.08 51.55 -4.66
CA MET A 1 0.19 50.22 -5.31
C MET A 1 1.14 50.33 -6.48
N THR A 2 2.19 49.50 -6.56
CA THR A 2 3.14 49.53 -7.69
C THR A 2 2.59 48.74 -8.89
N VAL A 3 2.97 49.11 -10.11
CA VAL A 3 2.49 48.48 -11.38
C VAL A 3 2.70 46.96 -11.41
N ALA A 4 3.73 46.44 -10.73
CA ALA A 4 4.03 45.02 -10.63
C ALA A 4 2.98 44.23 -9.82
N LEU A 5 2.46 44.80 -8.73
CA LEU A 5 1.38 44.19 -7.92
C LEU A 5 0.07 44.13 -8.71
N VAL A 6 -0.25 45.19 -9.47
CA VAL A 6 -1.46 45.27 -10.31
C VAL A 6 -1.46 44.17 -11.40
N ARG A 7 -0.31 43.93 -12.05
CA ARG A 7 -0.18 42.90 -13.08
C ARG A 7 -0.23 41.48 -12.52
N TYR A 8 0.27 41.27 -11.30
CA TYR A 8 0.19 39.98 -10.61
C TYR A 8 -1.26 39.63 -10.23
N ASP A 9 -2.01 40.58 -9.65
CA ASP A 9 -3.42 40.36 -9.30
C ASP A 9 -4.30 40.13 -10.53
N ALA A 10 -4.02 40.85 -11.63
CA ALA A 10 -4.68 40.63 -12.91
C ALA A 10 -4.42 39.21 -13.45
N ALA A 11 -3.19 38.69 -13.31
CA ALA A 11 -2.86 37.33 -13.73
C ALA A 11 -3.60 36.27 -12.91
N ARG A 12 -3.72 36.45 -11.58
CA ARG A 12 -4.51 35.54 -10.72
C ARG A 12 -5.99 35.53 -11.10
N LYS A 13 -6.58 36.70 -11.34
CA LYS A 13 -7.97 36.83 -11.80
C LYS A 13 -8.18 36.17 -13.16
N ALA A 14 -7.25 36.34 -14.10
CA ALA A 14 -7.32 35.73 -15.42
C ALA A 14 -7.25 34.19 -15.36
N ILE A 15 -6.40 33.61 -14.49
CA ILE A 15 -6.34 32.15 -14.29
C ILE A 15 -7.67 31.63 -13.72
N ALA A 16 -8.23 32.32 -12.72
CA ALA A 16 -9.49 31.91 -12.10
C ALA A 16 -10.68 31.96 -13.09
N ALA A 17 -10.71 32.98 -13.94
CA ALA A 17 -11.76 33.18 -14.95
C ALA A 17 -11.62 32.27 -16.18
N ALA A 18 -10.47 31.62 -16.38
CA ALA A 18 -10.25 30.76 -17.53
C ALA A 18 -11.11 29.49 -17.45
N HIS A 19 -11.76 29.16 -18.56
CA HIS A 19 -12.66 28.02 -18.71
C HIS A 19 -12.08 26.95 -19.65
N ARG A 20 -11.00 27.26 -20.37
CA ARG A 20 -10.31 26.32 -21.26
C ARG A 20 -8.84 26.14 -20.91
N VAL A 21 -8.30 24.97 -21.24
CA VAL A 21 -6.92 24.59 -20.90
C VAL A 21 -5.89 25.39 -21.70
N ASP A 22 -6.20 25.74 -22.96
CA ASP A 22 -5.35 26.56 -23.84
C ASP A 22 -5.19 28.00 -23.32
N GLU A 23 -6.27 28.61 -22.84
CA GLU A 23 -6.24 29.94 -22.19
C GLU A 23 -5.29 29.94 -20.98
N VAL A 24 -5.43 28.94 -20.10
CA VAL A 24 -4.57 28.80 -18.91
C VAL A 24 -3.11 28.53 -19.32
N LYS A 25 -2.90 27.74 -20.39
CA LYS A 25 -1.56 27.43 -20.89
C LYS A 25 -0.83 28.68 -21.40
N GLN A 26 -1.51 29.59 -22.09
CA GLN A 26 -0.89 30.83 -22.54
C GLN A 26 -0.38 31.69 -21.36
N ILE A 27 -1.15 31.74 -20.26
CA ILE A 27 -0.73 32.44 -19.04
C ILE A 27 0.48 31.73 -18.40
N ARG A 28 0.43 30.40 -18.32
CA ARG A 28 1.52 29.55 -17.81
C ARG A 28 2.83 29.79 -18.57
N ASP A 29 2.77 29.80 -19.90
CA ASP A 29 3.96 29.89 -20.75
C ASP A 29 4.60 31.28 -20.67
N LYS A 30 3.78 32.34 -20.62
CA LYS A 30 4.25 33.71 -20.35
C LYS A 30 4.92 33.81 -18.99
N ALA A 31 4.32 33.23 -17.95
CA ALA A 31 4.89 33.21 -16.61
C ALA A 31 6.23 32.45 -16.56
N GLU A 32 6.35 31.33 -17.25
CA GLU A 32 7.62 30.59 -17.32
C GLU A 32 8.71 31.39 -18.07
N ALA A 33 8.37 32.07 -19.16
CA ALA A 33 9.31 32.94 -19.87
C ALA A 33 9.83 34.07 -18.97
N VAL A 34 8.94 34.76 -18.24
CA VAL A 34 9.31 35.80 -17.27
C VAL A 34 10.19 35.23 -16.16
N ARG A 35 9.88 34.02 -15.66
CA ARG A 35 10.67 33.37 -14.60
C ARG A 35 12.12 33.08 -15.06
N VAL A 36 12.30 32.59 -16.28
CA VAL A 36 13.62 32.30 -16.84
C VAL A 36 14.42 33.60 -17.03
N TYR A 37 13.77 34.64 -17.56
CA TYR A 37 14.40 35.96 -17.71
C TYR A 37 14.80 36.57 -16.35
N ALA A 38 13.89 36.56 -15.37
CA ALA A 38 14.17 37.07 -14.03
C ALA A 38 15.33 36.32 -13.35
N LYS A 39 15.42 35.00 -13.56
CA LYS A 39 16.55 34.20 -13.07
C LYS A 39 17.88 34.60 -13.72
N GLN A 40 17.90 34.91 -15.01
CA GLN A 40 19.09 35.39 -15.71
C GLN A 40 19.49 36.80 -15.23
N ALA A 41 18.51 37.65 -14.92
CA ALA A 41 18.71 39.00 -14.40
C ALA A 41 19.06 39.07 -12.91
N GLY A 42 19.01 37.94 -12.17
CA GLY A 42 19.22 37.90 -10.73
C GLY A 42 18.07 38.51 -9.90
N ASP A 43 16.91 38.72 -10.50
CA ASP A 43 15.72 39.26 -9.82
C ASP A 43 14.91 38.13 -9.17
N PHE A 44 15.24 37.82 -7.92
CA PHE A 44 14.60 36.77 -7.14
C PHE A 44 13.12 37.06 -6.83
N GLU A 45 12.73 38.32 -6.69
CA GLU A 45 11.34 38.69 -6.43
C GLU A 45 10.46 38.41 -7.65
N LEU A 46 10.88 38.87 -8.82
CA LEU A 46 10.15 38.66 -10.06
C LEU A 46 10.15 37.18 -10.44
N GLN A 47 11.25 36.47 -10.21
CA GLN A 47 11.34 35.02 -10.40
C GLN A 47 10.29 34.29 -9.56
N ASN A 48 10.14 34.63 -8.28
CA ASN A 48 9.17 33.98 -7.39
C ASN A 48 7.72 34.33 -7.77
N LYS A 49 7.43 35.60 -8.08
CA LYS A 49 6.09 36.04 -8.56
C LYS A 49 5.69 35.29 -9.84
N ALA A 50 6.63 35.14 -10.78
CA ALA A 50 6.39 34.42 -12.02
C ALA A 50 6.22 32.90 -11.79
N ALA A 51 7.02 32.31 -10.90
CA ALA A 51 6.89 30.90 -10.52
C ALA A 51 5.52 30.59 -9.87
N GLU A 52 5.01 31.52 -9.06
CA GLU A 52 3.71 31.39 -8.42
C GLU A 52 2.56 31.41 -9.44
N ILE A 53 2.54 32.39 -10.34
CA ILE A 53 1.55 32.46 -11.44
C ILE A 53 1.57 31.18 -12.27
N ARG A 54 2.77 30.66 -12.59
CA ARG A 54 2.93 29.39 -13.30
C ARG A 54 2.30 28.23 -12.53
N LEU A 55 2.55 28.10 -11.23
CA LEU A 55 2.02 27.01 -10.40
C LEU A 55 0.50 27.07 -10.26
N PHE A 56 -0.08 28.26 -10.12
CA PHE A 56 -1.54 28.46 -10.16
C PHE A 56 -2.13 28.03 -11.50
N ALA A 57 -1.51 28.43 -12.61
CA ALA A 57 -1.97 28.05 -13.95
C ALA A 57 -1.87 26.53 -14.17
N GLU A 58 -0.77 25.89 -13.77
CA GLU A 58 -0.60 24.43 -13.86
C GLU A 58 -1.69 23.67 -13.07
N ARG A 59 -2.05 24.14 -11.87
CA ARG A 59 -3.11 23.54 -11.08
C ARG A 59 -4.50 23.74 -11.71
N ARG A 60 -4.82 24.96 -12.15
CA ARG A 60 -6.10 25.26 -12.81
C ARG A 60 -6.27 24.47 -14.11
N ALA A 61 -5.21 24.35 -14.93
CA ALA A 61 -5.22 23.50 -16.11
C ALA A 61 -5.51 22.03 -15.75
N GLY A 62 -4.95 21.54 -14.64
CA GLY A 62 -5.22 20.20 -14.11
C GLY A 62 -6.67 19.96 -13.68
N GLN A 63 -7.33 20.98 -13.10
CA GLN A 63 -8.75 20.95 -12.75
C GLN A 63 -9.61 20.84 -14.02
N LEU A 64 -9.41 21.75 -14.97
CA LEU A 64 -10.12 21.75 -16.26
C LEU A 64 -9.90 20.43 -17.03
N LEU A 65 -8.67 19.91 -17.06
CA LEU A 65 -8.34 18.62 -17.67
C LEU A 65 -8.99 17.42 -16.98
N THR A 66 -9.38 17.54 -15.70
CA THR A 66 -10.08 16.48 -14.97
C THR A 66 -11.57 16.49 -15.33
N ASP A 67 -12.14 17.68 -15.57
CA ASP A 67 -13.55 17.88 -15.90
C ASP A 67 -13.84 17.68 -17.40
N MET A 68 -12.82 17.76 -18.26
CA MET A 68 -12.96 17.51 -19.70
C MET A 68 -13.36 16.06 -20.01
N ALA A 69 -14.35 15.91 -20.89
CA ALA A 69 -14.71 14.61 -21.47
C ALA A 69 -13.51 14.04 -22.25
N LYS A 70 -13.07 12.83 -21.88
CA LYS A 70 -11.90 12.19 -22.52
C LYS A 70 -12.23 11.79 -23.95
N ASN A 71 -11.39 12.22 -24.89
CA ASN A 71 -11.44 11.69 -26.25
C ASN A 71 -11.10 10.17 -26.23
N PRO A 72 -11.91 9.30 -26.83
CA PRO A 72 -11.67 7.85 -26.83
C PRO A 72 -10.39 7.43 -27.57
N GLY A 73 -9.77 8.31 -28.36
CA GLY A 73 -8.57 8.04 -29.13
C GLY A 73 -8.78 6.90 -30.15
N THR A 74 -7.69 6.26 -30.58
CA THR A 74 -7.72 5.11 -31.51
C THR A 74 -8.40 3.86 -30.94
N ARG A 75 -8.79 3.86 -29.66
CA ARG A 75 -9.48 2.73 -29.01
C ARG A 75 -10.91 2.52 -29.53
N GLY A 76 -11.46 3.50 -30.26
CA GLY A 76 -12.74 3.39 -30.97
C GLY A 76 -12.62 2.79 -32.38
N GLU A 77 -11.40 2.70 -32.92
CA GLU A 77 -11.13 2.04 -34.20
C GLU A 77 -10.95 0.55 -33.93
N GLY A 78 -12.00 -0.24 -34.19
CA GLY A 78 -11.94 -1.69 -34.02
C GLY A 78 -10.79 -2.31 -34.82
N ARG A 79 -10.19 -3.38 -34.28
CA ARG A 79 -9.16 -4.17 -34.99
C ARG A 79 -9.68 -4.58 -36.38
N PRO A 80 -8.87 -4.49 -37.45
CA PRO A 80 -9.25 -5.02 -38.76
C PRO A 80 -9.66 -6.49 -38.63
N ARG A 81 -10.70 -6.92 -39.36
CA ARG A 81 -10.99 -8.35 -39.50
C ARG A 81 -9.86 -9.01 -40.29
N ASN A 82 -9.62 -10.30 -40.04
CA ASN A 82 -8.54 -11.07 -40.66
C ASN A 82 -8.65 -11.19 -42.20
N ASP A 83 -9.76 -10.76 -42.82
CA ASP A 83 -9.99 -10.87 -44.27
C ASP A 83 -9.62 -9.59 -45.05
N GLY A 84 -8.77 -8.72 -44.48
CA GLY A 84 -8.21 -7.56 -45.20
C GLY A 84 -9.17 -6.41 -45.50
N THR A 85 -10.47 -6.54 -45.20
CA THR A 85 -11.46 -5.48 -45.43
C THR A 85 -11.59 -4.57 -44.20
N SER A 86 -11.19 -3.30 -44.34
CA SER A 86 -11.34 -2.31 -43.28
C SER A 86 -12.83 -1.93 -43.14
N LYS A 87 -13.31 -1.80 -41.91
CA LYS A 87 -14.66 -1.31 -41.63
C LYS A 87 -14.65 0.21 -41.79
N THR A 88 -14.86 0.73 -43.00
CA THR A 88 -15.14 2.16 -43.18
C THR A 88 -16.51 2.45 -42.56
N ARG A 89 -16.54 3.01 -41.35
CA ARG A 89 -17.79 3.60 -40.84
C ARG A 89 -18.08 4.82 -41.69
N ARG A 90 -19.28 4.87 -42.29
CA ARG A 90 -19.85 6.10 -42.87
C ARG A 90 -19.77 7.20 -41.80
N SER A 91 -19.10 8.29 -42.14
CA SER A 91 -19.00 9.49 -41.31
C SER A 91 -20.40 10.06 -41.10
N SER A 92 -21.03 9.74 -39.97
CA SER A 92 -22.13 10.53 -39.45
C SER A 92 -21.57 11.90 -39.10
N ALA A 93 -21.95 12.93 -39.86
CA ALA A 93 -21.43 14.30 -39.80
C ALA A 93 -21.79 15.08 -38.52
N THR A 94 -22.08 14.40 -37.39
CA THR A 94 -22.70 15.02 -36.21
C THR A 94 -22.20 14.45 -34.88
N THR A 95 -20.92 14.07 -34.78
CA THR A 95 -20.29 13.80 -33.47
C THR A 95 -18.99 14.59 -33.35
N THR A 96 -19.09 15.78 -32.76
CA THR A 96 -17.93 16.58 -32.35
C THR A 96 -17.18 15.82 -31.27
N TYR A 97 -16.07 15.17 -31.63
CA TYR A 97 -15.21 14.52 -30.64
C TYR A 97 -14.57 15.59 -29.75
N PRO A 98 -14.41 15.33 -28.43
CA PRO A 98 -13.67 16.23 -27.55
C PRO A 98 -12.24 16.43 -28.09
N PRO A 99 -11.64 17.62 -27.97
CA PRO A 99 -10.31 17.89 -28.50
C PRO A 99 -9.26 16.94 -27.89
N LYS A 100 -8.25 16.53 -28.70
CA LYS A 100 -7.10 15.77 -28.20
C LYS A 100 -6.18 16.69 -27.40
N LEU A 101 -5.30 16.09 -26.60
CA LEU A 101 -4.30 16.84 -25.81
C LEU A 101 -3.36 17.66 -26.72
N ASP A 102 -3.00 17.12 -27.87
CA ASP A 102 -2.18 17.81 -28.86
C ASP A 102 -2.91 19.02 -29.47
N ASP A 103 -4.23 18.92 -29.68
CA ASP A 103 -5.07 20.00 -30.24
C ASP A 103 -5.17 21.21 -29.29
N ILE A 104 -5.04 20.97 -27.97
CA ILE A 104 -4.99 22.02 -26.93
C ILE A 104 -3.55 22.40 -26.56
N GLY A 105 -2.56 21.87 -27.29
CA GLY A 105 -1.14 22.19 -27.13
C GLY A 105 -0.51 21.69 -25.84
N VAL A 106 -1.04 20.63 -25.21
CA VAL A 106 -0.55 20.09 -23.94
C VAL A 106 0.02 18.68 -24.14
N THR A 107 1.23 18.43 -23.67
CA THR A 107 1.79 17.06 -23.75
C THR A 107 1.13 16.13 -22.73
N LYS A 108 1.19 14.82 -22.99
CA LYS A 108 0.67 13.80 -22.07
C LYS A 108 1.30 13.89 -20.67
N ASP A 109 2.59 14.22 -20.60
CA ASP A 109 3.31 14.36 -19.34
C ASP A 109 2.90 15.62 -18.57
N GLN A 110 2.72 16.75 -19.28
CA GLN A 110 2.16 17.96 -18.70
C GLN A 110 0.76 17.72 -18.15
N SER A 111 -0.13 17.11 -18.94
CA SER A 111 -1.49 16.77 -18.52
C SER A 111 -1.49 15.88 -17.27
N SER A 112 -0.67 14.83 -17.24
CA SER A 112 -0.55 13.93 -16.08
C SER A 112 -0.09 14.67 -14.83
N LYS A 113 0.94 15.52 -14.96
CA LYS A 113 1.50 16.29 -13.85
C LYS A 113 0.50 17.31 -13.29
N TRP A 114 -0.19 18.03 -14.16
CA TRP A 114 -1.17 19.06 -13.79
C TRP A 114 -2.40 18.46 -13.12
N GLN A 115 -2.96 17.39 -13.70
CA GLN A 115 -4.08 16.66 -13.08
C GLN A 115 -3.71 16.10 -11.70
N ARG A 116 -2.46 15.64 -11.53
CA ARG A 116 -1.96 15.18 -10.22
C ARG A 116 -1.91 16.31 -9.20
N LEU A 117 -1.39 17.49 -9.59
CA LEU A 117 -1.32 18.67 -8.73
C LEU A 117 -2.72 19.18 -8.33
N ALA A 118 -3.69 19.10 -9.22
CA ALA A 118 -5.08 19.46 -8.95
C ALA A 118 -5.76 18.49 -7.96
N LYS A 119 -5.58 17.18 -8.14
CA LYS A 119 -6.26 16.15 -7.34
C LYS A 119 -5.72 15.99 -5.92
N MET A 120 -4.46 16.36 -5.68
CA MET A 120 -3.80 16.04 -4.42
C MET A 120 -4.33 16.84 -3.22
N ILE A 121 -4.94 18.02 -3.43
CA ILE A 121 -5.13 19.01 -2.37
C ILE A 121 -6.29 19.97 -2.69
N ASP A 122 -6.94 20.53 -1.67
CA ASP A 122 -7.82 21.71 -1.73
C ASP A 122 -7.06 23.06 -1.88
N ASP A 123 -7.76 24.12 -2.28
CA ASP A 123 -7.16 25.42 -2.59
C ASP A 123 -6.47 26.09 -1.38
N PRO A 124 -7.06 26.11 -0.16
CA PRO A 124 -6.41 26.71 1.02
C PRO A 124 -5.08 26.04 1.38
N THR A 125 -4.98 24.72 1.23
CA THR A 125 -3.75 23.99 1.56
C THR A 125 -2.67 24.19 0.49
N PHE A 126 -3.07 24.32 -0.78
CA PHE A 126 -2.14 24.68 -1.85
C PHE A 126 -1.53 26.07 -1.64
N GLU A 127 -2.35 27.07 -1.30
CA GLU A 127 -1.87 28.43 -1.02
C GLU A 127 -0.95 28.47 0.21
N ARG A 128 -1.31 27.77 1.30
CA ARG A 128 -0.43 27.63 2.47
C ARG A 128 0.91 26.99 2.11
N ALA A 129 0.93 25.99 1.24
CA ALA A 129 2.15 25.33 0.79
C ALA A 129 3.04 26.25 -0.05
N LEU A 130 2.45 27.11 -0.88
CA LEU A 130 3.19 28.12 -1.67
C LEU A 130 3.90 29.12 -0.75
N VAL A 131 3.18 29.65 0.24
CA VAL A 131 3.74 30.62 1.21
C VAL A 131 4.92 30.00 1.97
N ARG A 132 4.72 28.81 2.55
CA ARG A 132 5.81 28.09 3.26
C ARG A 132 7.00 27.77 2.37
N ALA A 133 6.75 27.35 1.12
CA ALA A 133 7.82 27.00 0.19
C ALA A 133 8.69 28.22 -0.14
N LYS A 134 8.07 29.39 -0.28
CA LYS A 134 8.74 30.68 -0.51
C LYS A 134 9.55 31.11 0.71
N GLU A 135 8.97 31.03 1.91
CA GLU A 135 9.62 31.43 3.17
C GLU A 135 10.83 30.54 3.51
N LYS A 136 10.70 29.22 3.32
CA LYS A 136 11.72 28.25 3.76
C LYS A 136 12.88 28.07 2.77
N ASN A 137 12.61 28.13 1.47
CA ASN A 137 13.61 27.81 0.45
C ASN A 137 14.13 29.03 -0.32
N GLY A 138 13.53 30.20 -0.15
CA GLY A 138 13.86 31.42 -0.90
C GLY A 138 13.45 31.39 -2.39
N GLU A 139 13.66 30.26 -3.08
CA GLU A 139 13.24 30.03 -4.47
C GLU A 139 11.98 29.12 -4.53
N LEU A 140 10.92 29.63 -5.15
CA LEU A 140 9.68 28.89 -5.36
C LEU A 140 9.82 27.91 -6.54
N THR A 141 10.12 26.65 -6.24
CA THR A 141 10.18 25.57 -7.23
C THR A 141 9.02 24.59 -7.09
N THR A 142 8.69 23.86 -8.16
CA THR A 142 7.68 22.79 -8.10
C THR A 142 8.09 21.69 -7.10
N ALA A 143 9.38 21.42 -6.95
CA ALA A 143 9.88 20.45 -5.98
C ALA A 143 9.72 20.95 -4.54
N ALA A 144 10.04 22.22 -4.28
CA ALA A 144 9.84 22.86 -2.98
C ALA A 144 8.36 22.85 -2.59
N LEU A 145 7.46 23.25 -3.51
CA LEU A 145 6.02 23.18 -3.29
C LEU A 145 5.58 21.74 -2.96
N LEU A 146 6.02 20.73 -3.73
CA LEU A 146 5.66 19.34 -3.45
C LEU A 146 6.18 18.82 -2.11
N ARG A 147 7.31 19.32 -1.62
CA ARG A 147 7.84 19.01 -0.28
C ARG A 147 6.98 19.63 0.80
N GLU A 148 6.62 20.91 0.68
CA GLU A 148 5.74 21.58 1.65
C GLU A 148 4.32 21.02 1.63
N ILE A 149 3.80 20.68 0.46
CA ILE A 149 2.56 19.91 0.32
C ILE A 149 2.66 18.62 1.11
N LYS A 150 3.75 17.86 0.94
CA LYS A 150 3.98 16.63 1.69
C LYS A 150 4.05 16.90 3.18
N GLU A 151 4.69 17.98 3.62
CA GLU A 151 4.74 18.39 5.02
C GLU A 151 3.41 18.93 5.56
N ILE A 152 2.52 19.52 4.77
CA ILE A 152 1.21 19.99 5.27
C ILE A 152 0.17 18.86 5.25
N THR A 153 0.19 18.01 4.22
CA THR A 153 -0.67 16.82 4.14
C THR A 153 -0.21 15.71 5.08
N ASN A 154 1.08 15.70 5.39
CA ASN A 154 1.70 14.82 6.36
C ASN A 154 2.61 15.70 7.23
N PRO A 155 2.06 16.46 8.20
CA PRO A 155 2.85 17.22 9.18
C PRO A 155 4.04 16.38 9.60
N ALA A 156 5.25 16.95 9.49
CA ALA A 156 6.42 16.40 10.16
C ALA A 156 5.96 16.06 11.58
N GLY A 157 5.90 14.75 11.82
CA GLY A 157 4.91 14.21 12.72
C GLY A 157 5.14 14.63 14.16
N ILE A 158 4.12 14.37 14.97
CA ILE A 158 4.41 13.59 16.16
C ILE A 158 5.37 12.49 15.68
N VAL A 159 6.62 12.50 16.15
CA VAL A 159 7.56 11.41 15.87
C VAL A 159 6.87 10.19 16.46
N VAL A 160 6.14 9.46 15.62
CA VAL A 160 5.55 8.21 16.04
C VAL A 160 6.73 7.27 16.08
N GLU A 161 7.31 7.16 17.26
CA GLU A 161 8.37 6.20 17.53
C GLU A 161 7.91 4.86 17.00
N SER A 162 8.71 4.29 16.10
CA SER A 162 8.31 3.07 15.41
C SER A 162 8.36 1.94 16.41
N ASP A 163 7.26 1.19 16.50
CA ASP A 163 7.22 0.01 17.36
C ASP A 163 8.35 -0.96 16.97
N ILE A 164 8.94 -1.63 17.96
CA ILE A 164 10.08 -2.52 17.71
C ILE A 164 9.76 -3.62 16.69
N ASN A 165 8.51 -4.09 16.62
CA ASN A 165 8.07 -5.07 15.63
C ASN A 165 8.03 -4.49 14.22
N VAL A 166 7.80 -3.18 14.09
CA VAL A 166 7.89 -2.48 12.81
C VAL A 166 9.32 -2.45 12.31
N ILE A 167 10.27 -2.11 13.19
CA ILE A 167 11.70 -2.11 12.89
C ILE A 167 12.15 -3.53 12.52
N ALA A 168 11.75 -4.54 13.29
CA ALA A 168 12.06 -5.94 13.01
C ALA A 168 11.51 -6.40 11.66
N ALA A 169 10.26 -6.09 11.34
CA ALA A 169 9.65 -6.45 10.06
C ALA A 169 10.33 -5.78 8.85
N GLU A 170 10.89 -4.57 9.01
CA GLU A 170 11.71 -3.92 8.00
C GLU A 170 13.08 -4.57 7.85
N LEU A 171 13.72 -4.88 8.98
CA LEU A 171 15.02 -5.56 9.00
C LEU A 171 14.97 -6.92 8.29
N VAL A 172 13.90 -7.71 8.51
CA VAL A 172 13.68 -8.97 7.80
C VAL A 172 13.69 -8.76 6.28
N ARG A 173 12.97 -7.74 5.78
CA ARG A 173 12.92 -7.44 4.34
C ARG A 173 14.27 -6.98 3.79
N ASP A 174 15.03 -6.22 4.59
CA ASP A 174 16.34 -5.70 4.20
C ASP A 174 17.41 -6.79 4.15
N ILE A 175 17.39 -7.73 5.11
CA ILE A 175 18.25 -8.92 5.11
C ILE A 175 17.93 -9.80 3.89
N GLU A 176 16.65 -10.01 3.59
CA GLU A 176 16.20 -10.84 2.47
C GLU A 176 16.24 -10.13 1.10
N SER A 177 16.69 -8.88 1.05
CA SER A 177 16.63 -8.05 -0.16
C SER A 177 17.40 -8.67 -1.33
N ALA A 178 16.68 -9.00 -2.41
CA ALA A 178 17.26 -9.50 -3.66
C ALA A 178 18.26 -8.52 -4.27
N SER A 179 18.10 -7.20 -4.03
CA SER A 179 19.07 -6.19 -4.45
C SER A 179 20.39 -6.32 -3.70
N ARG A 180 20.37 -6.64 -2.40
CA ARG A 180 21.59 -6.85 -1.60
C ARG A 180 22.31 -8.11 -2.09
N ARG A 181 21.56 -9.21 -2.27
CA ARG A 181 22.08 -10.49 -2.79
C ARG A 181 22.71 -10.32 -4.18
N GLY A 182 22.00 -9.69 -5.11
CA GLY A 182 22.50 -9.48 -6.48
C GLY A 182 23.75 -8.60 -6.54
N LYS A 183 23.89 -7.60 -5.67
CA LYS A 183 25.13 -6.81 -5.56
C LYS A 183 26.30 -7.68 -5.08
N LEU A 184 26.09 -8.51 -4.06
CA LEU A 184 27.12 -9.42 -3.55
C LEU A 184 27.52 -10.48 -4.59
N GLU A 185 26.56 -11.08 -5.29
CA GLU A 185 26.81 -12.03 -6.38
C GLU A 185 27.62 -11.37 -7.51
N ALA A 186 27.28 -10.14 -7.91
CA ALA A 186 28.02 -9.41 -8.93
C ALA A 186 29.47 -9.11 -8.50
N VAL A 187 29.67 -8.69 -7.24
CA VAL A 187 31.00 -8.44 -6.67
C VAL A 187 31.82 -9.73 -6.56
N ALA A 188 31.20 -10.84 -6.18
CA ALA A 188 31.84 -12.16 -6.13
C ALA A 188 32.22 -12.67 -7.53
N ARG A 189 31.34 -12.50 -8.52
CA ARG A 189 31.59 -12.85 -9.93
C ARG A 189 32.76 -12.04 -10.50
N LEU A 190 32.81 -10.74 -10.22
CA LEU A 190 33.85 -9.82 -10.70
C LEU A 190 35.00 -9.63 -9.71
N ARG A 191 35.19 -10.55 -8.76
CA ARG A 191 36.15 -10.42 -7.64
C ARG A 191 37.60 -10.16 -8.05
N ASN A 192 37.98 -10.60 -9.24
CA ASN A 192 39.34 -10.43 -9.77
C ASN A 192 39.61 -8.99 -10.25
N ARG A 193 38.57 -8.17 -10.43
CA ARG A 193 38.68 -6.74 -10.77
C ARG A 193 38.68 -5.84 -9.52
N LEU A 194 38.49 -6.40 -8.33
CA LEU A 194 38.48 -5.63 -7.08
C LEU A 194 39.91 -5.26 -6.69
N ASN A 195 40.07 -4.01 -6.23
CA ASN A 195 41.28 -3.60 -5.53
C ASN A 195 41.50 -4.53 -4.30
N PRO A 196 42.72 -5.06 -4.09
CA PRO A 196 43.01 -6.01 -2.99
C PRO A 196 42.63 -5.49 -1.60
N THR A 197 42.82 -4.20 -1.33
CA THR A 197 42.45 -3.55 -0.06
C THR A 197 40.94 -3.48 0.11
N ILE A 198 40.21 -3.10 -0.95
CA ILE A 198 38.75 -3.09 -0.95
C ILE A 198 38.20 -4.51 -0.75
N ARG A 199 38.82 -5.51 -1.40
CA ARG A 199 38.46 -6.92 -1.25
C ARG A 199 38.71 -7.43 0.18
N LYS A 200 39.85 -7.09 0.79
CA LYS A 200 40.18 -7.42 2.18
C LYS A 200 39.17 -6.79 3.14
N ASN A 201 38.88 -5.50 3.01
CA ASN A 201 37.92 -4.79 3.84
C ASN A 201 36.51 -5.37 3.70
N LEU A 202 36.11 -5.73 2.48
CA LEU A 202 34.84 -6.39 2.21
C LEU A 202 34.77 -7.77 2.89
N ILE A 203 35.83 -8.58 2.82
CA ILE A 203 35.91 -9.88 3.51
C ILE A 203 35.79 -9.68 5.03
N SER A 204 36.52 -8.72 5.61
CA SER A 204 36.45 -8.42 7.04
C SER A 204 35.05 -7.94 7.46
N ALA A 205 34.43 -7.04 6.69
CA ALA A 205 33.07 -6.58 6.96
C ALA A 205 32.04 -7.72 6.87
N LEU A 206 32.19 -8.65 5.90
CA LEU A 206 31.32 -9.82 5.78
C LEU A 206 31.51 -10.80 6.94
N LYS A 207 32.74 -11.05 7.39
CA LYS A 207 33.02 -11.90 8.56
C LYS A 207 32.47 -11.30 9.86
N ASN A 208 32.60 -9.99 10.03
CA ASN A 208 32.03 -9.30 11.18
C ASN A 208 30.50 -9.40 11.14
N ALA A 209 29.89 -9.14 9.98
CA ALA A 209 28.45 -9.29 9.81
C ALA A 209 27.97 -10.73 10.06
N GLU A 210 28.71 -11.75 9.64
CA GLU A 210 28.40 -13.16 9.93
C GLU A 210 28.40 -13.44 11.43
N ARG A 211 29.44 -12.99 12.15
CA ARG A 211 29.53 -13.12 13.61
C ARG A 211 28.40 -12.39 14.33
N ASP A 212 28.14 -11.14 13.95
CA ASP A 212 27.11 -10.31 14.56
C ASP A 212 25.73 -10.91 14.29
N VAL A 213 25.45 -11.35 13.06
CA VAL A 213 24.20 -12.03 12.69
C VAL A 213 24.03 -13.34 13.48
N ALA A 214 25.08 -14.15 13.62
CA ALA A 214 25.03 -15.36 14.44
C ALA A 214 24.75 -15.05 15.92
N SER A 215 25.37 -14.00 16.46
CA SER A 215 25.13 -13.55 17.83
C SER A 215 23.70 -13.05 18.04
N PHE A 216 23.18 -12.18 17.15
CA PHE A 216 21.81 -11.69 17.23
C PHE A 216 20.78 -12.80 17.00
N ALA A 217 21.04 -13.74 16.09
CA ALA A 217 20.18 -14.91 15.89
C ALA A 217 20.12 -15.76 17.16
N ALA A 218 21.25 -16.01 17.82
CA ALA A 218 21.27 -16.73 19.10
C ALA A 218 20.51 -15.98 20.20
N GLN A 219 20.64 -14.65 20.28
CA GLN A 219 19.91 -13.82 21.24
C GLN A 219 18.40 -13.85 21.00
N LEU A 220 17.95 -13.70 19.75
CA LEU A 220 16.54 -13.74 19.38
C LEU A 220 15.91 -15.13 19.59
N SER A 221 16.68 -16.20 19.39
CA SER A 221 16.20 -17.57 19.54
C SER A 221 16.17 -18.07 21.00
N LYS A 222 16.95 -17.47 21.89
CA LYS A 222 17.17 -17.97 23.26
C LYS A 222 15.87 -18.21 24.04
N ASP A 223 14.95 -17.24 23.96
CA ASP A 223 13.69 -17.24 24.70
C ASP A 223 12.47 -17.26 23.74
N PHE A 224 12.69 -17.58 22.46
CA PHE A 224 11.63 -17.70 21.47
C PHE A 224 10.92 -19.03 21.62
N HIS A 225 9.61 -18.97 21.79
CA HIS A 225 8.73 -20.13 21.77
C HIS A 225 7.70 -19.96 20.66
N GLU A 226 7.45 -21.01 19.89
CA GLU A 226 6.35 -21.00 18.93
C GLU A 226 5.01 -20.77 19.66
N PHE A 227 4.10 -20.09 18.98
CA PHE A 227 2.79 -19.79 19.56
C PHE A 227 2.03 -21.10 19.87
N PRO A 228 1.43 -21.23 21.06
CA PRO A 228 0.77 -22.46 21.46
C PRO A 228 -0.43 -22.76 20.55
N SER A 229 -0.52 -24.00 20.07
CA SER A 229 -1.69 -24.50 19.32
C SER A 229 -2.83 -24.86 20.29
N ASN A 230 -3.41 -23.85 20.93
CA ASN A 230 -4.45 -23.98 21.96
C ASN A 230 -5.86 -23.62 21.46
N GLY A 231 -6.04 -23.54 20.13
CA GLY A 231 -7.31 -23.17 19.49
C GLY A 231 -7.72 -21.70 19.66
N LYS A 232 -6.92 -20.86 20.33
CA LYS A 232 -7.14 -19.41 20.38
C LYS A 232 -6.78 -18.77 19.05
N CYS A 233 -7.42 -17.65 18.74
CA CYS A 233 -7.02 -16.87 17.57
C CYS A 233 -5.66 -16.19 17.80
N HIS A 234 -4.90 -16.03 16.74
CA HIS A 234 -3.55 -15.45 16.78
C HIS A 234 -3.51 -14.09 17.51
N GLN A 235 -4.39 -13.16 17.14
CA GLN A 235 -4.45 -11.84 17.80
C GLN A 235 -4.78 -11.91 19.31
N ARG A 236 -5.44 -12.98 19.78
CA ARG A 236 -5.64 -13.18 21.23
C ARG A 236 -4.35 -13.62 21.89
N ILE A 237 -3.61 -14.54 21.28
CA ILE A 237 -2.32 -15.02 21.79
C ILE A 237 -1.33 -13.86 21.88
N VAL A 238 -1.24 -13.03 20.84
CA VAL A 238 -0.38 -11.83 20.83
C VAL A 238 -0.77 -10.87 21.96
N ARG A 239 -2.06 -10.56 22.13
CA ARG A 239 -2.50 -9.67 23.21
C ARG A 239 -2.22 -10.22 24.61
N GLU A 240 -2.43 -11.51 24.83
CA GLU A 240 -2.10 -12.16 26.10
C GLU A 240 -0.58 -12.14 26.36
N SER A 241 0.24 -12.23 25.32
CA SER A 241 1.70 -12.07 25.42
C SER A 241 2.10 -10.64 25.73
N MET A 242 1.62 -9.66 24.95
CA MET A 242 1.94 -8.24 25.14
C MET A 242 1.46 -7.70 26.49
N ALA A 243 0.39 -8.28 27.07
CA ALA A 243 -0.09 -7.88 28.39
C ALA A 243 0.85 -8.26 29.55
N LYS A 244 1.85 -9.12 29.31
CA LYS A 244 2.89 -9.47 30.29
C LYS A 244 4.03 -8.45 30.33
N GLU A 245 4.20 -7.69 29.24
CA GLU A 245 5.23 -6.67 29.16
C GLU A 245 4.89 -5.47 30.06
N PRO A 246 5.88 -4.87 30.73
CA PRO A 246 5.66 -3.70 31.57
C PRO A 246 5.32 -2.48 30.71
N ASP A 247 4.15 -1.88 30.93
CA ASP A 247 3.75 -0.60 30.34
C ASP A 247 3.49 0.40 31.49
N PRO A 248 4.34 1.43 31.65
CA PRO A 248 4.21 2.42 32.73
C PRO A 248 2.85 3.13 32.75
N GLN A 249 2.19 3.25 31.59
CA GLN A 249 0.91 3.93 31.42
C GLN A 249 -0.28 2.96 31.42
N ILE A 250 -0.08 1.67 31.72
CA ILE A 250 -1.13 0.65 31.57
C ILE A 250 -2.38 0.93 32.42
N LYS A 251 -2.21 1.49 33.61
CA LYS A 251 -3.33 1.80 34.52
C LYS A 251 -4.22 2.89 33.93
N GLU A 252 -3.61 3.95 33.41
CA GLU A 252 -4.29 5.05 32.73
C GLU A 252 -4.99 4.56 31.47
N LYS A 253 -4.26 3.85 30.59
CA LYS A 253 -4.80 3.28 29.35
C LYS A 253 -6.02 2.40 29.60
N LYS A 254 -5.95 1.50 30.60
CA LYS A 254 -7.08 0.63 30.97
C LYS A 254 -8.24 1.39 31.58
N ALA A 255 -7.99 2.41 32.40
CA ALA A 255 -9.05 3.24 32.98
C ALA A 255 -9.81 4.01 31.88
N LEU A 256 -9.08 4.63 30.95
CA LEU A 256 -9.66 5.33 29.81
C LEU A 256 -10.39 4.37 28.86
N ALA A 257 -9.88 3.15 28.67
CA ALA A 257 -10.46 2.13 27.80
C ALA A 257 -11.54 1.27 28.49
N ALA A 258 -11.94 1.59 29.72
CA ALA A 258 -12.98 0.85 30.44
C ALA A 258 -14.35 1.00 29.78
N ASP A 259 -14.63 2.15 29.17
CA ASP A 259 -15.82 2.41 28.37
C ASP A 259 -15.48 3.17 27.06
N PHE A 260 -16.50 3.50 26.27
CA PHE A 260 -16.34 4.22 25.00
C PHE A 260 -16.54 5.73 25.11
N LYS A 261 -16.60 6.32 26.32
CA LYS A 261 -16.82 7.78 26.47
C LYS A 261 -15.65 8.59 25.92
N HIS A 262 -14.43 8.08 26.10
CA HIS A 262 -13.21 8.71 25.59
C HIS A 262 -12.78 8.16 24.22
N ALA A 263 -13.62 7.35 23.58
CA ALA A 263 -13.30 6.67 22.34
C ALA A 263 -13.63 7.54 21.12
N VAL A 264 -12.62 7.89 20.35
CA VAL A 264 -12.75 8.64 19.10
C VAL A 264 -12.17 7.85 17.95
N VAL A 265 -12.94 7.69 16.89
CA VAL A 265 -12.46 7.06 15.64
C VAL A 265 -12.17 8.15 14.62
N ARG A 266 -10.92 8.20 14.14
CA ARG A 266 -10.49 9.16 13.11
C ARG A 266 -9.60 8.51 12.08
N GLU A 267 -9.52 9.12 10.91
CA GLU A 267 -8.55 8.73 9.88
C GLU A 267 -7.14 8.95 10.42
N ILE A 268 -6.27 7.97 10.17
CA ILE A 268 -4.86 7.97 10.58
C ILE A 268 -3.98 7.72 9.37
N ASN A 269 -2.73 8.16 9.47
CA ASN A 269 -1.77 7.92 8.40
C ASN A 269 -1.26 6.47 8.40
N TYR A 270 -0.55 6.09 7.34
CA TYR A 270 -0.04 4.73 7.17
C TYR A 270 0.96 4.34 8.28
N ALA A 271 1.77 5.28 8.78
CA ALA A 271 2.77 5.01 9.82
C ALA A 271 2.11 4.73 11.18
N GLU A 272 1.11 5.52 11.58
CA GLU A 272 0.30 5.29 12.78
C GLU A 272 -0.39 3.92 12.72
N ALA A 273 -1.01 3.60 11.57
CA ALA A 273 -1.65 2.30 11.39
C ALA A 273 -0.63 1.15 11.47
N LYS A 274 0.57 1.34 10.91
CA LYS A 274 1.63 0.33 10.89
C LYS A 274 2.10 -0.07 12.29
N ASN A 275 2.18 0.89 13.21
CA ASN A 275 2.54 0.65 14.61
C ASN A 275 1.50 -0.17 15.39
N VAL A 276 0.26 -0.27 14.91
CA VAL A 276 -0.75 -1.14 15.54
C VAL A 276 -0.89 -2.46 14.79
N ILE A 277 -0.88 -2.43 13.46
CA ILE A 277 -1.14 -3.61 12.64
C ILE A 277 0.03 -4.58 12.69
N LEU A 278 1.29 -4.16 12.45
CA LEU A 278 2.41 -5.10 12.36
C LEU A 278 2.67 -5.89 13.65
N PRO A 279 2.58 -5.30 14.86
CA PRO A 279 2.77 -6.06 16.10
C PRO A 279 1.68 -7.11 16.35
N ASN A 280 0.47 -6.92 15.79
CA ASN A 280 -0.71 -7.71 16.15
C ASN A 280 -1.23 -8.62 15.03
N GLU A 281 -0.90 -8.35 13.77
CA GLU A 281 -1.45 -9.04 12.60
C GLU A 281 -0.74 -10.38 12.33
N HIS A 282 -1.54 -11.45 12.19
CA HIS A 282 -1.05 -12.80 11.91
C HIS A 282 -0.14 -12.90 10.68
N LEU A 283 -0.46 -12.17 9.61
CA LEU A 283 0.32 -12.18 8.38
C LEU A 283 1.58 -11.30 8.43
N GLY A 284 1.85 -10.58 9.54
CA GLY A 284 3.03 -9.73 9.69
C GLY A 284 3.21 -8.66 8.60
N SER A 285 2.11 -8.17 8.01
CA SER A 285 2.15 -7.25 6.87
C SER A 285 0.98 -6.27 6.84
N MET A 286 1.18 -5.10 6.26
CA MET A 286 0.14 -4.06 6.12
C MET A 286 -0.90 -4.34 5.04
N GLY A 287 -0.68 -5.34 4.17
CA GLY A 287 -1.50 -5.52 2.97
C GLY A 287 -1.46 -4.30 2.03
N THR A 288 -2.37 -4.24 1.05
CA THR A 288 -2.52 -3.06 0.18
C THR A 288 -3.48 -2.06 0.84
N THR A 289 -2.94 -1.29 1.78
CA THR A 289 -3.68 -0.27 2.52
C THR A 289 -3.70 1.05 1.74
N GLU A 290 -4.88 1.58 1.50
CA GLU A 290 -5.12 2.89 0.87
C GLU A 290 -5.61 3.93 1.89
N THR A 291 -6.41 3.51 2.86
CA THR A 291 -6.99 4.38 3.89
C THR A 291 -7.02 3.63 5.21
N ALA A 292 -6.69 4.29 6.31
CA ALA A 292 -6.70 3.68 7.64
C ALA A 292 -7.46 4.55 8.65
N TYR A 293 -8.10 3.91 9.62
CA TYR A 293 -8.76 4.58 10.74
C TYR A 293 -8.26 4.01 12.05
N GLY A 294 -8.01 4.89 13.01
CA GLY A 294 -7.56 4.56 14.36
C GLY A 294 -8.67 4.77 15.38
N LEU A 295 -8.72 3.89 16.38
CA LEU A 295 -9.48 4.08 17.61
C LEU A 295 -8.57 4.72 18.65
N PHE A 296 -8.82 5.98 18.98
CA PHE A 296 -8.15 6.69 20.06
C PHE A 296 -8.99 6.58 21.33
N VAL A 297 -8.32 6.38 22.46
CA VAL A 297 -8.92 6.44 23.79
C VAL A 297 -8.07 7.41 24.60
N GLY A 298 -8.59 8.62 24.82
CA GLY A 298 -7.74 9.76 25.20
C GLY A 298 -6.67 10.02 24.13
N ASP A 299 -5.42 10.12 24.53
CA ASP A 299 -4.28 10.33 23.62
C ASP A 299 -3.67 9.02 23.08
N HIS A 300 -4.21 7.86 23.45
CA HIS A 300 -3.64 6.56 23.12
C HIS A 300 -4.36 5.88 21.95
N LEU A 301 -3.59 5.37 20.99
CA LEU A 301 -4.11 4.59 19.87
C LEU A 301 -4.36 3.13 20.27
N ALA A 302 -5.62 2.76 20.45
CA ALA A 302 -6.07 1.45 20.93
C ALA A 302 -6.32 0.42 19.82
N GLY A 303 -6.47 0.86 18.57
CA GLY A 303 -6.74 -0.03 17.46
C GLY A 303 -6.64 0.66 16.12
N ALA A 304 -6.46 -0.13 15.06
CA ALA A 304 -6.42 0.38 13.69
C ALA A 304 -7.14 -0.59 12.75
N VAL A 305 -7.82 -0.05 11.74
CA VAL A 305 -8.37 -0.80 10.60
C VAL A 305 -7.92 -0.16 9.30
N CYS A 306 -7.62 -1.00 8.32
CA CYS A 306 -7.09 -0.59 7.03
C CYS A 306 -7.98 -1.06 5.89
N PHE A 307 -8.31 -0.15 4.98
CA PHE A 307 -9.09 -0.40 3.78
C PHE A 307 -8.22 -0.31 2.52
N GLY A 308 -8.57 -1.09 1.51
CA GLY A 308 -7.95 -1.01 0.19
C GLY A 308 -8.65 -1.91 -0.83
N ARG A 309 -8.13 -1.96 -2.07
CA ARG A 309 -8.74 -2.73 -3.17
C ARG A 309 -8.02 -4.05 -3.46
N THR A 310 -7.84 -4.89 -2.43
CA THR A 310 -7.09 -6.16 -2.51
C THR A 310 -7.89 -7.34 -3.08
N ALA A 311 -9.22 -7.34 -2.98
CA ALA A 311 -10.04 -8.46 -3.46
C ALA A 311 -10.02 -8.64 -4.99
N GLY A 312 -9.59 -7.61 -5.74
CA GLY A 312 -9.55 -7.61 -7.20
C GLY A 312 -10.88 -7.19 -7.84
N THR A 313 -10.80 -6.67 -9.07
CA THR A 313 -11.95 -6.06 -9.77
C THR A 313 -13.09 -7.05 -10.05
N LYS A 314 -12.75 -8.33 -10.29
CA LYS A 314 -13.75 -9.38 -10.49
C LYS A 314 -14.56 -9.68 -9.24
N VAL A 315 -13.94 -9.62 -8.06
CA VAL A 315 -14.63 -9.84 -6.79
C VAL A 315 -15.58 -8.68 -6.48
N ALA A 316 -15.13 -7.45 -6.68
CA ALA A 316 -15.99 -6.28 -6.50
C ALA A 316 -17.29 -6.37 -7.35
N ALA A 317 -17.15 -6.78 -8.62
CA ALA A 317 -18.30 -6.96 -9.50
C ALA A 317 -19.18 -8.18 -9.16
N SER A 318 -18.63 -9.22 -8.53
CA SER A 318 -19.39 -10.43 -8.22
C SER A 318 -20.30 -10.28 -7.00
N ILE A 319 -20.02 -9.34 -6.09
CA ILE A 319 -20.79 -9.16 -4.84
C ILE A 319 -22.18 -8.57 -5.13
N CYS A 320 -22.26 -7.37 -5.72
CA CYS A 320 -23.52 -6.69 -6.01
C CYS A 320 -23.72 -6.33 -7.50
N GLY A 321 -22.99 -7.00 -8.40
CA GLY A 321 -22.99 -6.71 -9.82
C GLY A 321 -22.05 -5.58 -10.23
N THR A 322 -21.79 -5.48 -11.54
CA THR A 322 -20.86 -4.49 -12.12
C THR A 322 -21.27 -3.04 -11.85
N LYS A 323 -22.58 -2.77 -11.73
CA LYS A 323 -23.15 -1.44 -11.43
C LYS A 323 -22.77 -0.90 -10.04
N HIS A 324 -22.36 -1.77 -9.12
CA HIS A 324 -22.04 -1.40 -7.73
C HIS A 324 -20.59 -1.74 -7.36
N ALA A 325 -19.78 -2.18 -8.32
CA ALA A 325 -18.40 -2.60 -8.08
C ALA A 325 -17.51 -1.45 -7.58
N ASP A 326 -17.81 -0.23 -8.00
CA ASP A 326 -17.16 1.02 -7.57
C ASP A 326 -17.40 1.35 -6.09
N LYS A 327 -18.48 0.82 -5.50
CA LYS A 327 -18.85 1.01 -4.10
C LYS A 327 -18.22 -0.01 -3.16
N VAL A 328 -17.44 -0.95 -3.69
CA VAL A 328 -16.80 -2.04 -2.93
C VAL A 328 -15.42 -1.63 -2.46
N VAL A 329 -15.13 -1.87 -1.19
CA VAL A 329 -13.80 -1.78 -0.60
C VAL A 329 -13.50 -3.00 0.28
N THR A 330 -12.25 -3.43 0.33
CA THR A 330 -11.82 -4.53 1.20
C THR A 330 -11.31 -3.97 2.52
N LEU A 331 -11.78 -4.53 3.65
CA LEU A 331 -11.10 -4.37 4.93
C LEU A 331 -9.90 -5.31 4.92
N CYS A 332 -8.73 -4.75 4.64
CA CYS A 332 -7.49 -5.47 4.40
C CYS A 332 -6.86 -5.97 5.70
N ARG A 333 -6.88 -5.14 6.74
CA ARG A 333 -6.24 -5.40 8.05
C ARG A 333 -7.05 -4.76 9.17
N GLY A 334 -6.94 -5.32 10.36
CA GLY A 334 -7.52 -4.74 11.55
C GLY A 334 -6.97 -5.39 12.81
N ALA A 335 -6.59 -4.58 13.79
CA ALA A 335 -6.13 -5.07 15.08
C ALA A 335 -6.49 -4.09 16.20
N CYS A 336 -6.59 -4.61 17.42
CA CYS A 336 -6.68 -3.82 18.64
C CYS A 336 -5.58 -4.28 19.59
N VAL A 337 -5.02 -3.35 20.34
CA VAL A 337 -3.94 -3.62 21.30
C VAL A 337 -4.47 -4.34 22.55
N HIS A 338 -3.56 -4.86 23.37
CA HIS A 338 -3.89 -5.73 24.50
C HIS A 338 -4.71 -5.04 25.62
N TRP A 339 -4.57 -3.73 25.80
CA TRP A 339 -5.31 -2.96 26.80
C TRP A 339 -6.62 -2.37 26.29
N ALA A 340 -6.95 -2.51 25.00
CA ALA A 340 -8.18 -2.00 24.42
C ALA A 340 -9.41 -2.74 24.96
N HIS A 341 -10.56 -2.04 25.03
CA HIS A 341 -11.82 -2.64 25.44
C HIS A 341 -12.16 -3.88 24.60
N PRO A 342 -12.75 -4.97 25.14
CA PRO A 342 -13.05 -6.20 24.40
C PRO A 342 -13.92 -6.01 23.13
N HIS A 343 -14.73 -4.95 23.10
CA HIS A 343 -15.61 -4.62 21.95
C HIS A 343 -15.02 -3.54 21.02
N SER A 344 -13.76 -3.15 21.22
CA SER A 344 -13.09 -2.10 20.44
C SER A 344 -13.08 -2.38 18.94
N ALA A 345 -12.87 -3.65 18.56
CA ALA A 345 -12.79 -4.02 17.15
C ALA A 345 -14.10 -3.77 16.40
N SER A 346 -15.24 -4.24 16.92
CA SER A 346 -16.55 -4.02 16.27
C SER A 346 -16.97 -2.54 16.33
N PHE A 347 -16.64 -1.83 17.40
CA PHE A 347 -16.87 -0.38 17.50
C PHE A 347 -16.09 0.38 16.41
N LEU A 348 -14.77 0.12 16.30
CA LEU A 348 -13.89 0.72 15.31
C LEU A 348 -14.33 0.39 13.88
N ILE A 349 -14.59 -0.88 13.57
CA ILE A 349 -15.04 -1.31 12.23
C ILE A 349 -16.31 -0.56 11.84
N ASN A 350 -17.31 -0.52 12.71
CA ASN A 350 -18.58 0.15 12.40
C ASN A 350 -18.42 1.66 12.19
N ALA A 351 -17.65 2.33 13.05
CA ALA A 351 -17.39 3.76 12.93
C ALA A 351 -16.62 4.08 11.64
N ALA A 352 -15.57 3.31 11.34
CA ALA A 352 -14.75 3.49 10.15
C ALA A 352 -15.54 3.21 8.87
N CYS A 353 -16.40 2.17 8.84
CA CYS A 353 -17.29 1.91 7.70
C CYS A 353 -18.29 3.05 7.46
N ARG A 354 -18.82 3.70 8.50
CA ARG A 354 -19.68 4.88 8.35
C ARG A 354 -18.93 6.05 7.72
N GLN A 355 -17.70 6.33 8.17
CA GLN A 355 -16.85 7.37 7.57
C GLN A 355 -16.51 7.05 6.11
N MET A 356 -16.19 5.79 5.80
CA MET A 356 -15.97 5.34 4.42
C MET A 356 -17.21 5.42 3.53
N SER A 357 -18.41 5.25 4.11
CA SER A 357 -19.67 5.45 3.37
C SER A 357 -19.95 6.90 3.01
N ALA A 358 -19.47 7.85 3.81
CA ALA A 358 -19.50 9.27 3.45
C ALA A 358 -18.57 9.55 2.25
N LYS A 359 -17.52 8.74 2.07
CA LYS A 359 -16.61 8.76 0.90
C LYS A 359 -17.15 7.98 -0.31
N GLY A 360 -18.38 7.46 -0.26
CA GLY A 360 -19.04 6.75 -1.36
C GLY A 360 -18.86 5.22 -1.36
N PHE A 361 -18.19 4.64 -0.37
CA PHE A 361 -18.05 3.18 -0.23
C PHE A 361 -19.16 2.58 0.63
N HIS A 362 -20.01 1.75 0.05
CA HIS A 362 -21.18 1.21 0.74
C HIS A 362 -21.13 -0.30 0.98
N ILE A 363 -20.20 -0.99 0.31
CA ILE A 363 -20.05 -2.43 0.38
C ILE A 363 -18.64 -2.73 0.86
N PHE A 364 -18.54 -3.42 1.98
CA PHE A 364 -17.28 -3.78 2.60
C PHE A 364 -17.13 -5.29 2.54
N VAL A 365 -16.01 -5.77 2.01
CA VAL A 365 -15.68 -7.20 2.01
C VAL A 365 -14.51 -7.44 2.94
N ALA A 366 -14.59 -8.48 3.76
CA ALA A 366 -13.49 -8.93 4.59
C ALA A 366 -13.34 -10.44 4.57
N TYR A 367 -12.13 -10.87 4.89
CA TYR A 367 -11.76 -12.27 4.97
C TYR A 367 -11.28 -12.58 6.38
N SER A 368 -11.59 -13.78 6.87
CA SER A 368 -11.07 -14.30 8.13
C SER A 368 -10.35 -15.60 7.87
N GLU A 369 -9.20 -15.78 8.51
CA GLU A 369 -8.25 -16.88 8.27
C GLU A 369 -8.43 -18.00 9.29
N PRO A 370 -9.00 -19.17 8.92
CA PRO A 370 -9.20 -20.27 9.87
C PRO A 370 -7.89 -20.81 10.44
N SER A 371 -6.80 -20.80 9.66
CA SER A 371 -5.48 -21.24 10.16
C SER A 371 -4.94 -20.36 11.28
N ALA A 372 -5.43 -19.12 11.40
CA ALA A 372 -5.13 -18.21 12.51
C ALA A 372 -6.11 -18.37 13.70
N GLY A 373 -6.95 -19.42 13.71
CA GLY A 373 -7.96 -19.67 14.74
C GLY A 373 -9.15 -18.70 14.70
N GLU A 374 -9.33 -18.02 13.56
CA GLU A 374 -10.38 -17.03 13.37
C GLU A 374 -11.64 -17.62 12.73
N ILE A 375 -12.79 -17.10 13.18
CA ILE A 375 -14.10 -17.40 12.59
C ILE A 375 -14.81 -16.12 12.15
N GLY A 376 -14.13 -14.97 12.12
CA GLY A 376 -14.73 -13.68 11.80
C GLY A 376 -15.62 -13.08 12.90
N THR A 377 -15.37 -13.39 14.18
CA THR A 377 -16.16 -12.90 15.34
C THR A 377 -16.43 -11.40 15.31
N VAL A 378 -15.44 -10.59 14.91
CA VAL A 378 -15.59 -9.13 14.83
C VAL A 378 -16.54 -8.67 13.73
N TYR A 379 -16.62 -9.41 12.61
CA TYR A 379 -17.55 -9.14 11.52
C TYR A 379 -18.96 -9.57 11.89
N GLN A 380 -19.10 -10.72 12.55
CA GLN A 380 -20.37 -11.19 13.11
C GLN A 380 -20.93 -10.17 14.11
N ALA A 381 -20.10 -9.67 15.04
CA ALA A 381 -20.45 -8.62 15.99
C ALA A 381 -20.74 -7.26 15.33
N SER A 382 -20.27 -7.04 14.10
CA SER A 382 -20.56 -5.86 13.30
C SER A 382 -21.83 -6.00 12.43
N ASN A 383 -22.58 -7.10 12.58
CA ASN A 383 -23.75 -7.45 11.77
C ASN A 383 -23.44 -7.59 10.26
N TRP A 384 -22.24 -8.07 9.92
CA TRP A 384 -21.89 -8.37 8.54
C TRP A 384 -22.39 -9.75 8.16
N VAL A 385 -22.96 -9.87 6.96
CA VAL A 385 -23.47 -11.17 6.48
C VAL A 385 -22.32 -12.09 6.10
N TYR A 386 -22.45 -13.37 6.42
CA TYR A 386 -21.47 -14.39 6.06
C TYR A 386 -21.79 -15.00 4.70
N CYS A 387 -20.77 -15.13 3.85
CA CYS A 387 -20.93 -15.52 2.44
C CYS A 387 -20.03 -16.72 2.06
N GLY A 388 -19.89 -17.67 2.98
CA GLY A 388 -19.13 -18.90 2.75
C GLY A 388 -17.61 -18.71 2.74
N THR A 389 -16.89 -19.70 2.20
CA THR A 389 -15.43 -19.72 2.16
C THR A 389 -14.87 -19.49 0.76
N THR A 390 -13.64 -18.97 0.66
CA THR A 390 -12.89 -18.91 -0.60
C THR A 390 -12.56 -20.30 -1.11
N ASN A 391 -12.36 -20.42 -2.41
CA ASN A 391 -11.76 -21.62 -3.00
C ASN A 391 -10.29 -21.73 -2.56
N SER A 392 -9.76 -22.95 -2.61
CA SER A 392 -8.34 -23.20 -2.41
C SER A 392 -7.50 -22.40 -3.41
N ILE A 393 -6.35 -21.92 -2.95
CA ILE A 393 -5.45 -21.08 -3.73
C ILE A 393 -4.20 -21.90 -4.07
N GLU A 394 -3.76 -21.83 -5.33
CA GLU A 394 -2.49 -22.41 -5.73
C GLU A 394 -1.33 -21.55 -5.17
N ARG A 395 -0.36 -22.21 -4.55
CA ARG A 395 0.90 -21.63 -4.07
C ARG A 395 2.08 -22.34 -4.72
N PHE A 396 3.26 -21.75 -4.57
CA PHE A 396 4.51 -22.42 -4.92
C PHE A 396 5.56 -22.25 -3.84
N ARG A 397 6.32 -23.31 -3.60
CA ARG A 397 7.48 -23.36 -2.70
C ARG A 397 8.75 -23.31 -3.53
N THR A 398 9.67 -22.42 -3.22
CA THR A 398 11.01 -22.37 -3.85
C THR A 398 11.97 -23.35 -3.17
N PRO A 399 13.10 -23.74 -3.81
CA PRO A 399 14.06 -24.69 -3.23
C PRO A 399 14.64 -24.27 -1.87
N ASP A 400 14.66 -22.97 -1.57
CA ASP A 400 15.04 -22.41 -0.26
C ASP A 400 13.89 -22.47 0.78
N GLY A 401 12.82 -23.19 0.50
CA GLY A 401 11.68 -23.42 1.41
C GLY A 401 10.63 -22.31 1.42
N LYS A 402 10.84 -21.18 0.73
CA LYS A 402 9.92 -20.03 0.77
C LYS A 402 8.64 -20.29 -0.01
N VAL A 403 7.51 -19.94 0.59
CA VAL A 403 6.18 -20.14 -0.01
C VAL A 403 5.60 -18.83 -0.52
N TYR A 404 5.12 -18.84 -1.77
CA TYR A 404 4.52 -17.69 -2.45
C TYR A 404 3.14 -18.01 -3.01
N ASP A 405 2.27 -17.01 -3.09
CA ASP A 405 0.99 -17.11 -3.82
C ASP A 405 1.27 -17.21 -5.33
N ALA A 406 0.62 -18.13 -6.05
CA ALA A 406 0.82 -18.31 -7.49
C ALA A 406 0.40 -17.10 -8.35
N ARG A 407 -0.29 -16.10 -7.78
CA ARG A 407 -0.51 -14.78 -8.40
C ARG A 407 0.81 -14.02 -8.57
N GLN A 408 1.79 -14.25 -7.71
CA GLN A 408 3.11 -13.60 -7.77
C GLN A 408 3.96 -14.09 -8.96
N VAL A 409 3.59 -15.19 -9.60
CA VAL A 409 4.21 -15.60 -10.88
C VAL A 409 4.17 -14.45 -11.89
N HIS A 410 3.06 -13.69 -11.93
CA HIS A 410 2.95 -12.53 -12.80
C HIS A 410 4.01 -11.45 -12.52
N CYS A 411 4.35 -11.22 -11.25
CA CYS A 411 5.37 -10.23 -10.87
C CYS A 411 6.77 -10.61 -11.39
N ARG A 412 7.01 -11.90 -11.63
CA ARG A 412 8.27 -12.45 -12.15
C ARG A 412 8.32 -12.55 -13.67
N THR A 413 7.23 -12.22 -14.38
CA THR A 413 7.18 -12.29 -15.86
C THR A 413 8.00 -11.21 -16.57
N ARG A 414 8.40 -10.16 -15.85
CA ARG A 414 9.12 -9.02 -16.44
C ARG A 414 10.60 -9.14 -16.13
N ASP A 415 11.39 -9.32 -17.18
CA ASP A 415 12.83 -9.25 -17.09
C ASP A 415 13.29 -7.79 -17.15
N ARG A 416 14.15 -7.40 -16.21
CA ARG A 416 14.73 -6.05 -16.12
C ARG A 416 16.26 -6.08 -16.07
N ALA A 417 16.88 -7.21 -16.37
CA ALA A 417 18.34 -7.27 -16.51
C ALA A 417 18.78 -6.25 -17.59
N GLY A 418 19.43 -5.16 -17.17
CA GLY A 418 19.87 -4.07 -18.05
C GLY A 418 19.13 -2.73 -17.92
N GLY A 419 18.19 -2.56 -16.99
CA GLY A 419 17.57 -1.26 -16.71
C GLY A 419 16.41 -0.85 -17.64
N THR A 420 16.28 -1.49 -18.80
CA THR A 420 15.12 -1.43 -19.70
C THR A 420 14.36 -2.75 -19.70
N MET A 421 13.04 -2.72 -19.94
CA MET A 421 12.26 -3.95 -20.13
C MET A 421 12.70 -4.66 -21.41
N SER A 422 13.42 -5.77 -21.30
CA SER A 422 13.92 -6.51 -22.47
C SER A 422 12.87 -7.46 -23.04
N TYR A 423 12.07 -8.11 -22.17
CA TYR A 423 11.15 -9.17 -22.58
C TYR A 423 10.03 -9.38 -21.54
N LYS A 424 8.81 -9.70 -22.02
CA LYS A 424 7.64 -10.01 -21.17
C LYS A 424 7.15 -11.42 -21.48
N ARG A 425 7.48 -12.36 -20.59
CA ARG A 425 7.06 -13.76 -20.67
C ARG A 425 5.56 -13.91 -20.40
N THR A 426 4.95 -14.96 -20.95
CA THR A 426 3.60 -15.36 -20.54
C THR A 426 3.63 -15.93 -19.10
N ARG A 427 2.47 -15.99 -18.42
CA ARG A 427 2.39 -16.61 -17.08
C ARG A 427 2.74 -18.10 -17.13
N ALA A 428 2.38 -18.78 -18.23
CA ALA A 428 2.64 -20.21 -18.41
C ALA A 428 4.15 -20.46 -18.56
N GLU A 429 4.83 -19.72 -19.44
CA GLU A 429 6.29 -19.77 -19.58
C GLU A 429 7.00 -19.48 -18.25
N GLN A 430 6.56 -18.45 -17.52
CA GLN A 430 7.17 -18.12 -16.24
C GLN A 430 6.94 -19.20 -15.17
N LYS A 431 5.79 -19.88 -15.20
CA LYS A 431 5.51 -21.01 -14.31
C LYS A 431 6.44 -22.18 -14.64
N GLN A 432 6.62 -22.48 -15.92
CA GLN A 432 7.52 -23.53 -16.39
C GLN A 432 8.97 -23.29 -15.93
N LEU A 433 9.49 -22.07 -16.11
CA LEU A 433 10.82 -21.69 -15.61
C LEU A 433 10.98 -21.83 -14.10
N LEU A 434 9.92 -21.57 -13.32
CA LEU A 434 9.95 -21.75 -11.87
C LEU A 434 10.02 -23.24 -11.52
N VAL A 435 9.27 -24.10 -12.22
CA VAL A 435 9.32 -25.55 -12.03
C VAL A 435 10.70 -26.10 -12.40
N GLU A 436 11.28 -25.66 -13.53
CA GLU A 436 12.64 -26.02 -13.95
C GLU A 436 13.70 -25.54 -12.95
N ALA A 437 13.48 -24.40 -12.29
CA ALA A 437 14.30 -23.92 -11.20
C ALA A 437 14.04 -24.64 -9.85
N GLY A 438 13.24 -25.71 -9.84
CA GLY A 438 12.96 -26.54 -8.66
C GLY A 438 11.82 -26.03 -7.76
N CYS A 439 10.95 -25.14 -8.24
CA CYS A 439 9.79 -24.70 -7.46
C CYS A 439 8.64 -25.73 -7.53
N GLU A 440 8.10 -26.09 -6.38
CA GLU A 440 6.96 -27.00 -6.24
C GLU A 440 5.65 -26.22 -6.17
N PHE A 441 4.67 -26.51 -7.04
CA PHE A 441 3.33 -25.91 -6.98
C PHE A 441 2.35 -26.84 -6.26
N PHE A 442 1.59 -26.31 -5.32
CA PHE A 442 0.63 -27.08 -4.53
C PHE A 442 -0.64 -26.26 -4.26
N LYS A 443 -1.74 -26.95 -3.94
CA LYS A 443 -2.98 -26.30 -3.51
C LYS A 443 -2.99 -26.14 -2.00
N ASP A 444 -3.14 -24.91 -1.55
CA ASP A 444 -3.35 -24.59 -0.15
C ASP A 444 -4.84 -24.71 0.17
N ASN A 445 -5.16 -25.59 1.12
CA ASN A 445 -6.53 -25.83 1.60
C ASN A 445 -7.00 -24.73 2.58
N GLY A 446 -6.22 -23.66 2.79
CA GLY A 446 -6.58 -22.46 3.54
C GLY A 446 -7.73 -21.66 2.91
N CYS A 447 -8.94 -22.21 2.98
CA CYS A 447 -10.18 -21.55 2.55
C CYS A 447 -10.59 -20.51 3.59
N LYS A 448 -10.64 -19.23 3.21
CA LYS A 448 -10.94 -18.12 4.11
C LYS A 448 -12.42 -17.85 4.19
N HIS A 449 -12.95 -17.59 5.38
CA HIS A 449 -14.33 -17.13 5.55
C HIS A 449 -14.52 -15.74 4.93
N ARG A 450 -15.66 -15.49 4.28
CA ARG A 450 -16.00 -14.22 3.64
C ARG A 450 -17.15 -13.53 4.35
N TYR A 451 -17.00 -12.23 4.59
CA TYR A 451 -18.01 -11.40 5.22
C TYR A 451 -18.29 -10.15 4.39
N ILE A 452 -19.57 -9.74 4.35
CA ILE A 452 -20.02 -8.54 3.66
C ILE A 452 -20.73 -7.59 4.63
N GLY A 453 -20.21 -6.37 4.75
CA GLY A 453 -20.84 -5.24 5.44
C GLY A 453 -21.52 -4.30 4.45
N ILE A 454 -22.77 -3.91 4.72
CA ILE A 454 -23.51 -2.94 3.89
C ILE A 454 -23.88 -1.72 4.74
N TYR A 455 -23.33 -0.56 4.37
CA TYR A 455 -23.48 0.71 5.10
C TYR A 455 -24.06 1.82 4.21
N GLY A 456 -24.64 2.83 4.86
CA GLY A 456 -25.34 3.95 4.23
C GLY A 456 -26.72 4.16 4.81
N ASP A 457 -27.46 5.06 4.16
CA ASP A 457 -28.85 5.36 4.51
C ASP A 457 -29.78 4.15 4.29
N ARG A 458 -31.02 4.26 4.78
CA ARG A 458 -32.00 3.15 4.70
C ARG A 458 -32.26 2.72 3.26
N ARG A 459 -32.27 3.67 2.32
CA ARG A 459 -32.51 3.40 0.89
C ARG A 459 -31.34 2.65 0.26
N THR A 460 -30.11 3.12 0.45
CA THR A 460 -28.90 2.50 -0.10
C THR A 460 -28.75 1.07 0.41
N LYS A 461 -28.91 0.84 1.72
CA LYS A 461 -28.83 -0.52 2.29
C LYS A 461 -29.87 -1.45 1.67
N ARG A 462 -31.11 -0.99 1.44
CA ARG A 462 -32.17 -1.79 0.81
C ARG A 462 -31.81 -2.17 -0.63
N ILE A 463 -31.34 -1.21 -1.42
CA ILE A 463 -30.94 -1.44 -2.82
C ILE A 463 -29.79 -2.46 -2.88
N LEU A 464 -28.76 -2.25 -2.07
CA LEU A 464 -27.56 -3.11 -2.10
C LEU A 464 -27.83 -4.51 -1.57
N ARG A 465 -28.67 -4.67 -0.55
CA ARG A 465 -29.09 -6.00 -0.07
C ARG A 465 -29.86 -6.79 -1.13
N ARG A 466 -30.72 -6.13 -1.91
CA ARG A 466 -31.42 -6.76 -3.04
C ARG A 466 -30.48 -7.10 -4.20
N ALA A 467 -29.40 -6.33 -4.36
CA ALA A 467 -28.41 -6.56 -5.40
C ALA A 467 -27.35 -7.61 -5.02
N LEU A 468 -27.29 -8.04 -3.75
CA LEU A 468 -26.31 -9.00 -3.25
C LEU A 468 -26.52 -10.35 -3.96
N ARG A 469 -25.46 -10.82 -4.64
CA ARG A 469 -25.47 -12.07 -5.41
C ARG A 469 -24.84 -13.24 -4.67
N TRP A 470 -24.02 -12.95 -3.67
CA TRP A 470 -23.40 -13.99 -2.86
C TRP A 470 -24.45 -14.58 -1.91
N GLU A 471 -24.46 -15.91 -1.82
CA GLU A 471 -25.31 -16.62 -0.89
C GLU A 471 -24.99 -16.19 0.55
N VAL A 472 -26.04 -15.98 1.35
CA VAL A 472 -25.92 -15.64 2.76
C VAL A 472 -26.12 -16.91 3.57
N LEU A 473 -25.09 -17.28 4.32
CA LEU A 473 -25.05 -18.50 5.11
C LEU A 473 -25.07 -18.18 6.62
N PRO A 474 -25.48 -19.12 7.48
CA PRO A 474 -25.37 -18.98 8.93
C PRO A 474 -23.91 -18.78 9.37
N TYR A 475 -23.71 -18.01 10.45
CA TYR A 475 -22.37 -17.76 10.97
C TYR A 475 -21.67 -19.05 11.41
N PRO A 476 -20.37 -19.21 11.10
CA PRO A 476 -19.59 -20.34 11.61
C PRO A 476 -19.47 -20.26 13.13
N LYS A 477 -19.59 -21.42 13.78
CA LYS A 477 -19.37 -21.58 15.23
C LYS A 477 -17.96 -22.08 15.49
N ARG A 478 -17.37 -21.71 16.63
CA ARG A 478 -16.09 -22.27 17.07
C ARG A 478 -16.30 -23.72 17.50
N GLN A 479 -15.49 -24.64 16.97
CA GLN A 479 -15.47 -26.03 17.45
C GLN A 479 -14.94 -26.05 18.88
N GLN A 480 -15.61 -26.78 19.78
CA GLN A 480 -15.13 -26.95 21.15
C GLN A 480 -13.97 -27.94 21.16
N VAL A 481 -13.01 -27.72 22.08
CA VAL A 481 -11.76 -28.51 22.18
C VAL A 481 -12.04 -30.00 22.46
N SER A 482 -13.22 -30.35 22.98
CA SER A 482 -13.65 -31.73 23.23
C SER A 482 -13.88 -32.57 21.97
N ASP A 483 -14.03 -31.94 20.79
CA ASP A 483 -14.41 -32.64 19.55
C ASP A 483 -13.23 -32.89 18.60
N VAL A 484 -11.99 -32.59 19.04
CA VAL A 484 -10.78 -32.78 18.23
C VAL A 484 -10.06 -34.05 18.71
N THR A 485 -10.21 -35.15 17.98
CA THR A 485 -9.22 -36.23 17.98
C THR A 485 -7.94 -35.66 17.36
N VAL A 486 -7.03 -35.16 18.20
CA VAL A 486 -5.73 -34.65 17.77
C VAL A 486 -4.87 -35.85 17.37
N GLY A 487 -4.82 -36.15 16.07
CA GLY A 487 -3.63 -36.77 15.51
C GLY A 487 -2.47 -35.77 15.68
N ALA A 488 -1.49 -36.12 16.51
CA ALA A 488 -0.34 -35.27 16.78
C ALA A 488 0.32 -34.84 15.45
N PRO A 489 0.48 -33.54 15.16
CA PRO A 489 1.33 -33.13 14.06
C PRO A 489 2.77 -33.51 14.41
N GLN A 490 3.43 -34.27 13.53
CA GLN A 490 4.87 -34.50 13.64
C GLN A 490 5.58 -33.14 13.68
N PRO A 491 6.54 -32.94 14.61
CA PRO A 491 7.34 -31.72 14.62
C PRO A 491 8.09 -31.63 13.28
N ALA A 492 7.96 -30.51 12.58
CA ALA A 492 8.83 -30.21 11.47
C ALA A 492 10.22 -29.93 12.04
N GLU A 493 11.10 -30.94 12.01
CA GLU A 493 12.53 -30.77 12.27
C GLU A 493 13.09 -29.77 11.27
N PHE A 494 13.35 -28.55 11.73
CA PHE A 494 14.26 -27.63 11.07
C PHE A 494 15.68 -28.12 11.32
N ASP A 495 16.15 -29.07 10.51
CA ASP A 495 17.58 -29.34 10.40
C ASP A 495 18.25 -28.15 9.70
N LEU A 496 18.81 -27.24 10.51
CA LEU A 496 19.84 -26.33 10.01
C LEU A 496 21.05 -27.19 9.65
N PRO A 497 21.60 -27.10 8.42
CA PRO A 497 22.82 -27.83 8.09
C PRO A 497 23.97 -27.28 8.94
N ILE A 498 24.33 -28.02 9.98
CA ILE A 498 25.59 -27.86 10.69
C ILE A 498 26.70 -28.23 9.69
N LEU A 499 27.43 -27.23 9.22
CA LEU A 499 28.71 -27.44 8.55
C LEU A 499 29.65 -28.09 9.57
N SER A 500 29.74 -29.42 9.53
CA SER A 500 30.74 -30.13 10.31
C SER A 500 32.12 -29.78 9.78
N SER A 501 32.95 -29.20 10.65
CA SER A 501 34.37 -29.03 10.44
C SER A 501 35.01 -30.42 10.34
N ARG A 502 35.21 -30.91 9.12
CA ARG A 502 36.13 -32.03 8.89
C ARG A 502 37.54 -31.53 9.17
N HIS A 503 38.01 -31.82 10.38
CA HIS A 503 39.42 -31.97 10.68
C HIS A 503 39.99 -33.01 9.71
N HIS A 504 40.90 -32.58 8.84
CA HIS A 504 41.88 -33.50 8.25
C HIS A 504 42.97 -33.69 9.29
N GLU A 505 42.86 -34.76 10.08
CA GLU A 505 44.00 -35.33 10.79
C GLU A 505 44.92 -35.98 9.76
N ASN A 506 46.18 -35.51 9.78
CA ASN A 506 47.30 -36.10 9.09
C ASN A 506 47.60 -37.47 9.72
N ALA A 507 47.64 -38.52 8.90
CA ALA A 507 48.29 -39.77 9.25
C ALA A 507 49.52 -39.95 8.35
N HIS A 508 50.71 -39.76 8.92
CA HIS A 508 51.80 -40.74 8.82
C HIS A 508 53.01 -40.31 9.67
N PRO A 509 53.47 -41.16 10.60
CA PRO A 509 54.85 -41.20 11.04
C PRO A 509 55.64 -42.30 10.30
N GLY A 510 56.77 -41.90 9.71
CA GLY A 510 58.01 -42.68 9.60
C GLY A 510 58.08 -43.94 8.72
N ALA A 511 58.69 -43.80 7.53
CA ALA A 511 59.95 -44.46 7.14
C ALA A 511 60.46 -43.83 5.83
#